data_AF-A0A5D3DU60-F1
#
_entry.id   AF-A0A5D3DU60-F1
#
_cell.length_a   1.000
_cell.length_b   1.000
_cell.length_c   1.000
_cell.angle_alpha   90.00
_cell.angle_beta   90.00
_cell.angle_gamma   90.00
#
_symmetry.space_group_name_H-M   'P 1'
#
loop_
_entity.id
_entity.type
_entity.pdbx_description
1 polymer ?
#
loop_
_entity_poly.entity_id
_entity_poly.type
_entity_poly.pdbx_seq_one_letter_code
_entity_poly.pdbx_strand_id
1 'polypeptide(L)'
;MNYFPDEVLEHVFDYVTSHRDRNAVSLVCKLWYRVDRFSRQKVFVGNCYSITPERVIGRFPCVKSLTLKGKPHFADFNLVPHDWGGYVYPWIQAFAKRRISLEELRLKRMVVTDDSLELLSRSFPNFKSLLLFSCEGFTTNGLAAIAANCRFLRELDLQENEIDDHSNYWLSCFPESCTSLVSLNFACLRGEVNLGALERLVARSPNLKSLRLNRAVPIETLQNILANAPQLVDLGTGSYVHDRDSEIYDNLKNTLLKCKSIRSLSGFLDVSPCCLASIYPICSNLTSLNLSYAPGLHGNELIKVIQYCERLQRLWILDGIGDKGLEVVASSCNELQELRVFPSDLSGAGNVAVTEEGLVAISKGCPKLHSILYFCHQMTNAALVTVAKNNPNFIRFRLCILDPTKPDPVTGYPLDEGFGAIVQACKGLRRLSLSGLLTDQVFYYIGEYAKHLEMLSLAFAGNSDKGMIHVLSGCKKLRKLEIMDSPFGDMALLQDVGKYETMRSLWMSSCEITLGGCKTLAKKMPRLNVEIINENDQLGFCRNVDMINENGQSEVCRDDEQKVGKMYLYRTLVGPRKDAPKFVWTL
;
A
#
# COMPACT_ATOMS: atom_id res chain seq x y z
N MET A 1 29.92 14.27 -36.05
CA MET A 1 29.49 13.34 -34.98
C MET A 1 28.18 12.72 -35.42
N ASN A 2 28.13 11.40 -35.56
CA ASN A 2 26.91 10.69 -35.95
C ASN A 2 25.99 10.58 -34.74
N TYR A 3 25.16 11.60 -34.52
CA TYR A 3 24.05 11.50 -33.59
C TYR A 3 22.86 10.86 -34.30
N PHE A 4 22.17 9.95 -33.63
CA PHE A 4 20.86 9.50 -34.09
C PHE A 4 19.89 10.69 -34.12
N PRO A 5 19.00 10.77 -35.13
CA PRO A 5 17.88 11.73 -35.12
C PRO A 5 17.02 11.59 -33.86
N ASP A 6 16.32 12.67 -33.48
CA ASP A 6 15.46 12.71 -32.29
C ASP A 6 14.40 11.60 -32.34
N GLU A 7 13.86 11.29 -33.52
CA GLU A 7 12.84 10.26 -33.76
C GLU A 7 13.37 8.85 -33.45
N VAL A 8 14.64 8.59 -33.77
CA VAL A 8 15.28 7.31 -33.49
C VAL A 8 15.53 7.18 -31.97
N LEU A 9 15.95 8.25 -31.31
CA LEU A 9 16.10 8.24 -29.84
C LEU A 9 14.77 8.08 -29.13
N GLU A 10 13.71 8.73 -29.62
CA GLU A 10 12.35 8.56 -29.11
C GLU A 10 11.91 7.10 -29.22
N HIS A 11 12.11 6.47 -30.38
CA HIS A 11 11.76 5.07 -30.58
C HIS A 11 12.56 4.13 -29.66
N VAL A 12 13.87 4.38 -29.46
CA VAL A 12 14.68 3.62 -28.49
C VAL A 12 14.12 3.80 -27.07
N PHE A 13 13.69 5.00 -26.73
CA PHE A 13 13.16 5.32 -25.41
C PHE A 13 11.81 4.66 -25.11
N ASP A 14 11.00 4.33 -26.12
CA ASP A 14 9.76 3.57 -25.95
C ASP A 14 9.98 2.17 -25.35
N TYR A 15 11.15 1.57 -25.61
CA TYR A 15 11.53 0.28 -25.03
C TYR A 15 12.09 0.41 -23.60
N VAL A 16 12.37 1.63 -23.12
CA VAL A 16 12.86 1.88 -21.75
C VAL A 16 11.69 2.09 -20.80
N THR A 17 11.12 0.99 -20.31
CA THR A 17 9.89 1.00 -19.51
C THR A 17 10.10 1.39 -18.04
N SER A 18 11.32 1.26 -17.51
CA SER A 18 11.67 1.56 -16.13
C SER A 18 11.85 3.07 -15.90
N HIS A 19 11.12 3.63 -14.93
CA HIS A 19 11.28 5.03 -14.54
C HIS A 19 12.70 5.35 -14.02
N ARG A 20 13.40 4.38 -13.42
CA ARG A 20 14.78 4.56 -12.94
C ARG A 20 15.74 4.70 -14.14
N ASP A 21 15.54 3.89 -15.17
CA ASP A 21 16.39 3.90 -16.36
C ASP A 21 16.09 5.14 -17.21
N ARG A 22 14.82 5.53 -17.36
CA ARG A 22 14.44 6.80 -17.98
C ARG A 22 15.07 8.00 -17.26
N ASN A 23 15.17 7.97 -15.93
CA ASN A 23 15.87 9.02 -15.19
C ASN A 23 17.38 9.04 -15.53
N ALA A 24 18.03 7.87 -15.59
CA ALA A 24 19.45 7.79 -15.98
C ALA A 24 19.69 8.29 -17.41
N VAL A 25 18.84 7.87 -18.36
CA VAL A 25 18.84 8.33 -19.76
C VAL A 25 18.76 9.85 -19.83
N SER A 26 17.88 10.48 -19.06
CA SER A 26 17.70 11.94 -19.06
C SER A 26 18.93 12.73 -18.59
N LEU A 27 19.90 12.08 -17.95
CA LEU A 27 21.11 12.70 -17.41
C LEU A 27 22.34 12.53 -18.30
N VAL A 28 22.25 11.77 -19.40
CA VAL A 28 23.39 11.50 -20.29
C VAL A 28 23.88 12.77 -20.98
N CYS A 29 22.97 13.52 -21.61
CA CYS A 29 23.29 14.79 -22.26
C CYS A 29 22.03 15.65 -22.45
N LYS A 30 22.20 16.91 -22.90
CA LYS A 30 21.07 17.85 -23.12
C LYS A 30 20.11 17.38 -24.20
N LEU A 31 20.59 16.68 -25.22
CA LEU A 31 19.75 16.09 -26.27
C LEU A 31 18.81 15.02 -25.67
N TRP A 32 19.37 14.05 -24.96
CA TRP A 32 18.59 12.97 -24.33
C TRP A 32 17.64 13.51 -23.26
N TYR A 33 18.05 14.53 -22.51
CA TYR A 33 17.18 15.26 -21.58
C TYR A 33 15.96 15.88 -22.26
N ARG A 34 16.13 16.41 -23.50
CA ARG A 34 15.05 17.01 -24.30
C ARG A 34 14.14 15.92 -24.86
N VAL A 35 14.69 14.88 -25.49
CA VAL A 35 13.91 13.78 -26.07
C VAL A 35 13.11 13.05 -24.98
N ASP A 36 13.70 12.73 -23.82
CA ASP A 36 12.99 12.15 -22.67
C ASP A 36 11.82 13.02 -22.20
N ARG A 37 11.99 14.35 -22.19
CA ARG A 37 10.92 15.28 -21.78
C ARG A 37 9.68 15.15 -22.67
N PHE A 38 9.86 14.99 -23.97
CA PHE A 38 8.75 14.92 -24.92
C PHE A 38 8.23 13.49 -25.13
N SER A 39 9.04 12.45 -24.94
CA SER A 39 8.60 11.06 -25.12
C SER A 39 8.10 10.40 -23.83
N ARG A 40 8.33 10.97 -22.63
CA ARG A 40 7.88 10.34 -21.38
C ARG A 40 6.38 10.47 -21.19
N GLN A 41 5.70 9.33 -21.32
CA GLN A 41 4.24 9.24 -21.14
C GLN A 41 3.80 8.84 -19.73
N LYS A 42 4.67 8.21 -18.92
CA LYS A 42 4.33 7.75 -17.57
C LYS A 42 5.18 8.44 -16.51
N VAL A 43 4.55 9.02 -15.50
CA VAL A 43 5.22 9.74 -14.41
C VAL A 43 4.76 9.19 -13.06
N PHE A 44 5.74 8.89 -12.20
CA PHE A 44 5.51 8.46 -10.81
C PHE A 44 6.01 9.54 -9.85
N VAL A 45 5.09 10.07 -9.03
CA VAL A 45 5.36 11.03 -7.95
C VAL A 45 5.05 10.34 -6.63
N GLY A 46 6.10 9.91 -5.93
CA GLY A 46 5.98 9.08 -4.73
C GLY A 46 5.64 9.82 -3.43
N ASN A 47 5.57 11.15 -3.48
CA ASN A 47 5.10 12.08 -2.45
C ASN A 47 4.57 13.33 -3.20
N CYS A 48 3.27 13.60 -3.11
CA CYS A 48 2.62 14.71 -3.82
C CYS A 48 3.12 16.10 -3.41
N TYR A 49 3.72 16.25 -2.23
CA TYR A 49 4.29 17.51 -1.76
C TYR A 49 5.77 17.71 -2.13
N SER A 50 6.39 16.73 -2.80
CA SER A 50 7.79 16.84 -3.24
C SER A 50 7.98 17.71 -4.48
N ILE A 51 6.91 17.98 -5.24
CA ILE A 51 6.95 18.73 -6.51
C ILE A 51 5.55 19.25 -6.85
N THR A 52 5.46 20.46 -7.41
CA THR A 52 4.20 21.03 -7.92
C THR A 52 3.75 20.41 -9.25
N PRO A 53 2.44 20.33 -9.52
CA PRO A 53 1.94 19.85 -10.81
C PRO A 53 2.48 20.65 -12.00
N GLU A 54 2.65 21.98 -11.88
CA GLU A 54 3.16 22.83 -12.96
C GLU A 54 4.59 22.44 -13.38
N ARG A 55 5.43 22.09 -12.41
CA ARG A 55 6.81 21.66 -12.67
C ARG A 55 6.86 20.28 -13.33
N VAL A 56 5.94 19.38 -12.97
CA VAL A 56 5.77 18.08 -13.64
C VAL A 56 5.33 18.29 -15.08
N ILE A 57 4.29 19.08 -15.31
CA ILE A 57 3.78 19.38 -16.66
C ILE A 57 4.84 20.09 -17.51
N GLY A 58 5.56 21.06 -16.93
CA GLY A 58 6.64 21.75 -17.61
C GLY A 58 7.76 20.80 -18.04
N ARG A 59 8.08 19.79 -17.22
CA ARG A 59 9.11 18.80 -17.53
C ARG A 59 8.61 17.69 -18.46
N PHE A 60 7.35 17.29 -18.39
CA PHE A 60 6.77 16.16 -19.13
C PHE A 60 5.41 16.55 -19.75
N PRO A 61 5.40 17.36 -20.83
CA PRO A 61 4.17 17.86 -21.43
C PRO A 61 3.32 16.77 -22.12
N CYS A 62 3.92 15.63 -22.47
CA CYS A 62 3.25 14.52 -23.16
C CYS A 62 2.84 13.38 -22.22
N VAL A 63 2.73 13.65 -20.91
CA VAL A 63 2.32 12.67 -19.93
C VAL A 63 0.86 12.21 -20.19
N LYS A 64 0.66 10.90 -20.14
CA LYS A 64 -0.63 10.22 -20.29
C LYS A 64 -1.03 9.44 -19.04
N SER A 65 -0.05 9.06 -18.22
CA SER A 65 -0.26 8.25 -17.01
C SER A 65 0.45 8.89 -15.83
N LEU A 66 -0.32 9.19 -14.79
CA LEU A 66 0.19 9.79 -13.56
C LEU A 66 -0.08 8.87 -12.37
N THR A 67 0.96 8.54 -11.62
CA THR A 67 0.82 7.90 -10.30
C THR A 67 1.23 8.87 -9.21
N LEU A 68 0.32 9.17 -8.28
CA LEU A 68 0.53 10.05 -7.13
C LEU A 68 0.36 9.28 -5.82
N LYS A 69 1.18 9.62 -4.82
CA LYS A 69 1.02 9.16 -3.44
C LYS A 69 0.98 10.34 -2.49
N GLY A 70 0.00 10.37 -1.59
CA GLY A 70 -0.19 11.43 -0.61
C GLY A 70 0.35 11.03 0.75
N LYS A 71 -0.54 10.70 1.68
CA LYS A 71 -0.23 10.43 3.09
C LYS A 71 0.83 9.30 3.25
N PRO A 72 1.67 9.35 4.31
CA PRO A 72 2.65 8.32 4.60
C PRO A 72 2.01 6.97 4.94
N HIS A 73 2.81 5.91 5.14
CA HIS A 73 2.24 4.58 5.41
C HIS A 73 1.42 4.50 6.68
N PHE A 74 1.84 5.21 7.72
CA PHE A 74 1.15 5.17 8.99
C PHE A 74 -0.26 5.78 9.00
N ALA A 75 -0.70 6.37 7.88
CA ALA A 75 -2.11 6.68 7.67
C ALA A 75 -2.99 5.42 7.72
N ASP A 76 -2.50 4.25 7.26
CA ASP A 76 -3.24 2.98 7.32
C ASP A 76 -3.47 2.49 8.78
N PHE A 77 -2.82 3.12 9.76
CA PHE A 77 -2.91 2.80 11.19
C PHE A 77 -3.53 3.96 11.99
N ASN A 78 -4.25 4.88 11.32
CA ASN A 78 -4.90 6.04 11.93
C ASN A 78 -3.94 6.99 12.68
N LEU A 79 -2.65 6.99 12.34
CA LEU A 79 -1.66 7.87 12.98
C LEU A 79 -1.50 9.22 12.26
N VAL A 80 -2.01 9.34 11.04
CA VAL A 80 -2.05 10.62 10.33
C VAL A 80 -3.44 11.21 10.57
N PRO A 81 -3.54 12.42 11.13
CA PRO A 81 -4.83 13.05 11.37
C PRO A 81 -5.68 13.15 10.11
N HIS A 82 -7.00 13.14 10.28
CA HIS A 82 -7.92 13.59 9.24
C HIS A 82 -7.54 15.01 8.80
N ASP A 83 -7.76 15.33 7.53
CA ASP A 83 -7.40 16.63 6.92
C ASP A 83 -5.92 17.01 6.95
N TRP A 84 -4.99 16.09 7.27
CA TRP A 84 -3.55 16.38 7.16
C TRP A 84 -3.17 16.93 5.79
N GLY A 85 -3.76 16.38 4.72
CA GLY A 85 -3.52 16.78 3.33
C GLY A 85 -3.53 15.61 2.36
N GLY A 86 -2.93 15.81 1.18
CA GLY A 86 -2.90 14.87 0.07
C GLY A 86 -3.96 15.15 -0.99
N TYR A 87 -4.39 16.40 -1.16
CA TYR A 87 -5.47 16.76 -2.09
C TYR A 87 -5.04 16.59 -3.56
N VAL A 88 -5.85 15.85 -4.33
CA VAL A 88 -5.60 15.64 -5.76
C VAL A 88 -6.13 16.78 -6.64
N TYR A 89 -7.11 17.55 -6.16
CA TYR A 89 -7.77 18.60 -6.96
C TYR A 89 -6.78 19.56 -7.66
N PRO A 90 -5.74 20.11 -7.01
CA PRO A 90 -4.78 20.99 -7.68
C PRO A 90 -4.02 20.31 -8.83
N TRP A 91 -3.79 19.00 -8.73
CA TRP A 91 -3.15 18.22 -9.79
C TRP A 91 -4.06 18.09 -11.01
N ILE A 92 -5.32 17.72 -10.80
CA ILE A 92 -6.31 17.59 -11.89
C ILE A 92 -6.54 18.95 -12.55
N GLN A 93 -6.71 20.01 -11.75
CA GLN A 93 -6.90 21.37 -12.24
C GLN A 93 -5.74 21.85 -13.11
N ALA A 94 -4.49 21.64 -12.67
CA ALA A 94 -3.31 22.04 -13.43
C ALA A 94 -3.20 21.27 -14.77
N PHE A 95 -3.47 19.97 -14.76
CA PHE A 95 -3.45 19.14 -15.96
C PHE A 95 -4.55 19.55 -16.95
N ALA A 96 -5.76 19.81 -16.45
CA ALA A 96 -6.89 20.30 -17.23
C ALA A 96 -6.59 21.67 -17.86
N LYS A 97 -6.08 22.63 -17.06
CA LYS A 97 -5.73 23.99 -17.53
C LYS A 97 -4.65 23.96 -18.62
N ARG A 98 -3.71 23.02 -18.54
CA ARG A 98 -2.63 22.84 -19.54
C ARG A 98 -3.03 21.91 -20.69
N ARG A 99 -4.28 21.44 -20.74
CA ARG A 99 -4.82 20.55 -21.78
C ARG A 99 -3.99 19.28 -21.97
N ILE A 100 -3.48 18.73 -20.86
CA ILE A 100 -2.77 17.45 -20.87
C ILE A 100 -3.77 16.34 -21.17
N SER A 101 -3.47 15.51 -22.17
CA SER A 101 -4.33 14.38 -22.56
C SER A 101 -4.08 13.18 -21.64
N LEU A 102 -4.48 13.30 -20.38
CA LEU A 102 -4.34 12.25 -19.38
C LEU A 102 -5.27 11.08 -19.72
N GLU A 103 -4.73 9.86 -19.74
CA GLU A 103 -5.45 8.61 -19.99
C GLU A 103 -5.57 7.76 -18.72
N GLU A 104 -4.69 7.95 -17.75
CA GLU A 104 -4.58 7.10 -16.56
C GLU A 104 -4.18 7.91 -15.32
N LEU A 105 -4.91 7.70 -14.22
CA LEU A 105 -4.62 8.29 -12.92
C LEU A 105 -4.64 7.20 -11.84
N ARG A 106 -3.49 7.02 -11.18
CA ARG A 106 -3.33 6.12 -10.03
C ARG A 106 -3.04 6.91 -8.78
N LEU A 107 -3.95 6.89 -7.82
CA LEU A 107 -3.84 7.60 -6.55
C LEU A 107 -3.67 6.60 -5.42
N LYS A 108 -2.79 6.92 -4.47
CA LYS A 108 -2.67 6.18 -3.23
C LYS A 108 -2.62 7.12 -2.04
N ARG A 109 -3.53 6.96 -1.08
CA ARG A 109 -3.61 7.80 0.13
C ARG A 109 -3.71 9.27 -0.20
N MET A 110 -4.62 9.60 -1.11
CA MET A 110 -4.93 10.96 -1.52
C MET A 110 -6.34 11.31 -1.04
N VAL A 111 -6.58 12.59 -0.82
CA VAL A 111 -7.94 13.12 -0.65
C VAL A 111 -8.49 13.42 -2.05
N VAL A 112 -9.59 12.80 -2.38
CA VAL A 112 -10.29 12.88 -3.68
C VAL A 112 -11.72 13.31 -3.38
N THR A 113 -12.19 14.39 -4.00
CA THR A 113 -13.55 14.89 -3.81
C THR A 113 -14.42 14.61 -5.03
N ASP A 114 -15.75 14.70 -4.88
CA ASP A 114 -16.67 14.62 -6.03
C ASP A 114 -16.36 15.68 -7.09
N ASP A 115 -16.02 16.91 -6.69
CA ASP A 115 -15.54 17.97 -7.59
C ASP A 115 -14.28 17.57 -8.36
N SER A 116 -13.38 16.83 -7.70
CA SER A 116 -12.16 16.31 -8.32
C SER A 116 -12.50 15.29 -9.42
N LEU A 117 -13.44 14.38 -9.13
CA LEU A 117 -13.89 13.35 -10.07
C LEU A 117 -14.71 13.95 -11.22
N GLU A 118 -15.58 14.92 -10.94
CA GLU A 118 -16.35 15.64 -11.97
C GLU A 118 -15.40 16.39 -12.92
N LEU A 119 -14.46 17.16 -12.37
CA LEU A 119 -13.46 17.88 -13.16
C LEU A 119 -12.62 16.92 -14.01
N LEU A 120 -12.17 15.81 -13.43
CA LEU A 120 -11.43 14.77 -14.15
C LEU A 120 -12.25 14.20 -15.32
N SER A 121 -13.50 13.84 -15.05
CA SER A 121 -14.40 13.21 -16.01
C SER A 121 -14.70 14.09 -17.23
N ARG A 122 -14.76 15.41 -17.04
CA ARG A 122 -15.04 16.39 -18.12
C ARG A 122 -13.79 16.86 -18.83
N SER A 123 -12.65 16.90 -18.14
CA SER A 123 -11.41 17.47 -18.69
C SER A 123 -10.66 16.51 -19.61
N PHE A 124 -10.85 15.18 -19.44
CA PHE A 124 -10.06 14.17 -20.14
C PHE A 124 -10.97 13.20 -20.92
N PRO A 125 -11.35 13.52 -22.17
CA PRO A 125 -12.30 12.72 -22.94
C PRO A 125 -11.79 11.32 -23.32
N ASN A 126 -10.46 11.14 -23.36
CA ASN A 126 -9.79 9.87 -23.69
C ASN A 126 -9.35 9.09 -22.43
N PHE A 127 -9.94 9.39 -21.27
CA PHE A 127 -9.57 8.79 -20.00
C PHE A 127 -9.98 7.30 -19.94
N LYS A 128 -9.05 6.45 -19.49
CA LYS A 128 -9.14 4.98 -19.57
C LYS A 128 -9.02 4.27 -18.24
N SER A 129 -8.27 4.79 -17.27
CA SER A 129 -7.94 4.02 -16.06
C SER A 129 -7.89 4.91 -14.82
N LEU A 130 -8.80 4.65 -13.88
CA LEU A 130 -8.83 5.27 -12.55
C LEU A 130 -8.55 4.20 -11.50
N LEU A 131 -7.46 4.36 -10.75
CA LEU A 131 -7.18 3.52 -9.59
C LEU A 131 -7.06 4.39 -8.35
N LEU A 132 -7.93 4.14 -7.38
CA LEU A 132 -7.97 4.80 -6.09
C LEU A 132 -7.64 3.76 -5.03
N PHE A 133 -6.47 3.88 -4.39
CA PHE A 133 -6.00 2.97 -3.36
C PHE A 133 -5.95 3.69 -2.01
N SER A 134 -6.77 3.29 -1.03
CA SER A 134 -6.81 3.92 0.30
C SER A 134 -6.92 5.45 0.24
N CYS A 135 -7.76 5.95 -0.66
CA CYS A 135 -8.16 7.34 -0.78
C CYS A 135 -9.47 7.59 -0.03
N GLU A 136 -9.75 8.86 0.25
CA GLU A 136 -10.90 9.30 1.04
C GLU A 136 -11.50 10.60 0.45
N GLY A 137 -12.73 10.95 0.86
CA GLY A 137 -13.35 12.25 0.60
C GLY A 137 -14.30 12.34 -0.59
N PHE A 138 -14.62 11.22 -1.24
CA PHE A 138 -15.54 11.15 -2.39
C PHE A 138 -16.70 10.20 -2.10
N THR A 139 -17.76 10.36 -2.88
CA THR A 139 -19.02 9.63 -2.72
C THR A 139 -19.37 8.90 -4.01
N THR A 140 -20.47 8.15 -4.00
CA THR A 140 -20.99 7.53 -5.24
C THR A 140 -21.44 8.54 -6.29
N ASN A 141 -21.68 9.81 -5.94
CA ASN A 141 -21.98 10.86 -6.93
C ASN A 141 -20.77 11.19 -7.81
N GLY A 142 -19.57 11.28 -7.23
CA GLY A 142 -18.33 11.44 -7.99
C GLY A 142 -18.07 10.24 -8.92
N LEU A 143 -18.39 9.03 -8.46
CA LEU A 143 -18.32 7.82 -9.31
C LEU A 143 -19.34 7.86 -10.46
N ALA A 144 -20.55 8.36 -10.23
CA ALA A 144 -21.56 8.55 -11.27
C ALA A 144 -21.07 9.50 -12.37
N ALA A 145 -20.37 10.58 -12.00
CA ALA A 145 -19.76 11.49 -12.97
C ALA A 145 -18.70 10.81 -13.84
N ILE A 146 -17.86 9.95 -13.25
CA ILE A 146 -16.89 9.13 -13.99
C ILE A 146 -17.61 8.17 -14.95
N ALA A 147 -18.59 7.42 -14.46
CA ALA A 147 -19.35 6.46 -15.26
C ALA A 147 -20.09 7.11 -16.45
N ALA A 148 -20.65 8.30 -16.25
CA ALA A 148 -21.38 9.04 -17.28
C ALA A 148 -20.47 9.62 -18.38
N ASN A 149 -19.32 10.18 -18.01
CA ASN A 149 -18.51 11.00 -18.92
C ASN A 149 -17.30 10.25 -19.51
N CYS A 150 -16.70 9.29 -18.79
CA CYS A 150 -15.51 8.57 -19.24
C CYS A 150 -15.87 7.39 -20.17
N ARG A 151 -16.26 7.69 -21.41
CA ARG A 151 -16.79 6.69 -22.38
C ARG A 151 -15.81 5.59 -22.80
N PHE A 152 -14.51 5.78 -22.59
CA PHE A 152 -13.46 4.82 -22.92
C PHE A 152 -12.84 4.16 -21.68
N LEU A 153 -13.54 4.22 -20.54
CA LEU A 153 -13.04 3.64 -19.30
C LEU A 153 -12.83 2.14 -19.46
N ARG A 154 -11.62 1.70 -19.11
CA ARG A 154 -11.16 0.32 -19.12
C ARG A 154 -10.98 -0.21 -17.70
N GLU A 155 -10.51 0.63 -16.78
CA GLU A 155 -10.23 0.22 -15.41
C GLU A 155 -10.83 1.23 -14.43
N LEU A 156 -11.65 0.72 -13.50
CA LEU A 156 -12.09 1.43 -12.31
C LEU A 156 -11.82 0.53 -11.11
N ASP A 157 -10.81 0.89 -10.33
CA ASP A 157 -10.38 0.12 -9.15
C ASP A 157 -10.45 0.97 -7.89
N LEU A 158 -11.35 0.60 -6.98
CA LEU A 158 -11.62 1.29 -5.71
C LEU A 158 -11.03 0.55 -4.50
N GLN A 159 -9.88 -0.09 -4.63
CA GLN A 159 -9.29 -0.87 -3.53
C GLN A 159 -9.08 -0.06 -2.22
N GLU A 160 -9.61 -0.61 -1.11
CA GLU A 160 -9.35 -0.14 0.26
C GLU A 160 -9.72 1.34 0.51
N ASN A 161 -10.70 1.91 -0.20
CA ASN A 161 -11.16 3.28 0.03
C ASN A 161 -12.29 3.36 1.06
N GLU A 162 -12.40 4.51 1.71
CA GLU A 162 -13.56 4.93 2.50
C GLU A 162 -14.44 5.83 1.61
N ILE A 163 -15.64 5.35 1.28
CA ILE A 163 -16.57 6.02 0.35
C ILE A 163 -17.92 6.14 1.03
N ASP A 164 -18.46 7.36 1.07
CA ASP A 164 -19.81 7.61 1.56
C ASP A 164 -20.83 7.23 0.47
N ASP A 165 -21.67 6.25 0.78
CA ASP A 165 -22.61 5.68 -0.18
C ASP A 165 -23.94 6.43 -0.17
N HIS A 166 -24.03 7.44 -1.03
CA HIS A 166 -25.23 8.27 -1.15
C HIS A 166 -26.24 7.74 -2.19
N SER A 167 -25.86 6.73 -2.99
CA SER A 167 -26.67 6.29 -4.14
C SER A 167 -26.26 4.94 -4.73
N ASN A 168 -27.27 4.15 -5.10
CA ASN A 168 -27.10 2.84 -5.76
C ASN A 168 -27.07 2.89 -7.30
N TYR A 169 -27.18 4.09 -7.90
CA TYR A 169 -27.41 4.25 -9.34
C TYR A 169 -26.16 4.60 -10.15
N TRP A 170 -24.99 4.77 -9.53
CA TRP A 170 -23.78 5.19 -10.25
C TRP A 170 -23.38 4.21 -11.37
N LEU A 171 -23.64 2.90 -11.21
CA LEU A 171 -23.47 1.89 -12.26
C LEU A 171 -24.43 2.08 -13.44
N SER A 172 -25.64 2.58 -13.18
CA SER A 172 -26.63 2.89 -14.22
C SER A 172 -26.22 4.09 -15.08
N CYS A 173 -25.25 4.89 -14.62
CA CYS A 173 -24.73 6.03 -15.39
C CYS A 173 -23.80 5.60 -16.53
N PHE A 174 -23.33 4.35 -16.57
CA PHE A 174 -22.56 3.86 -17.72
C PHE A 174 -23.44 3.83 -18.97
N PRO A 175 -23.08 4.55 -20.05
CA PRO A 175 -23.89 4.57 -21.26
C PRO A 175 -23.90 3.20 -21.94
N GLU A 176 -24.95 2.90 -22.70
CA GLU A 176 -25.05 1.65 -23.48
C GLU A 176 -23.91 1.45 -24.48
N SER A 177 -23.27 2.55 -24.92
CA SER A 177 -22.08 2.51 -25.78
C SER A 177 -20.80 2.09 -25.06
N CYS A 178 -20.80 1.99 -23.73
CA CYS A 178 -19.61 1.64 -22.95
C CYS A 178 -19.37 0.12 -22.96
N THR A 179 -18.44 -0.32 -23.80
CA THR A 179 -18.04 -1.73 -24.00
C THR A 179 -16.54 -1.96 -23.76
N SER A 180 -15.82 -0.94 -23.30
CA SER A 180 -14.35 -0.93 -23.16
C SER A 180 -13.83 -1.51 -21.85
N LEU A 181 -14.70 -1.89 -20.91
CA LEU A 181 -14.31 -2.27 -19.55
C LEU A 181 -13.46 -3.55 -19.54
N VAL A 182 -12.37 -3.51 -18.77
CA VAL A 182 -11.39 -4.58 -18.58
C VAL A 182 -11.25 -4.96 -17.11
N SER A 183 -11.35 -3.98 -16.20
CA SER A 183 -11.32 -4.20 -14.76
C SER A 183 -12.33 -3.31 -14.05
N LEU A 184 -13.11 -3.92 -13.17
CA LEU A 184 -14.05 -3.23 -12.30
C LEU A 184 -13.93 -3.80 -10.87
N ASN A 185 -13.45 -2.98 -9.94
CA ASN A 185 -13.38 -3.32 -8.53
C ASN A 185 -14.08 -2.25 -7.71
N PHE A 186 -15.21 -2.63 -7.12
CA PHE A 186 -15.99 -1.81 -6.19
C PHE A 186 -16.24 -2.54 -4.87
N ALA A 187 -15.41 -3.53 -4.53
CA ALA A 187 -15.59 -4.38 -3.36
C ALA A 187 -15.60 -3.63 -2.02
N CYS A 188 -15.04 -2.41 -1.97
CA CYS A 188 -15.05 -1.56 -0.78
C CYS A 188 -16.41 -0.89 -0.51
N LEU A 189 -17.30 -0.80 -1.50
CA LEU A 189 -18.61 -0.15 -1.34
C LEU A 189 -19.51 -0.98 -0.44
N ARG A 190 -20.19 -0.34 0.52
CA ARG A 190 -21.06 -1.06 1.47
C ARG A 190 -22.53 -1.05 1.08
N GLY A 191 -22.99 -0.08 0.29
CA GLY A 191 -24.39 0.05 -0.06
C GLY A 191 -24.84 -0.86 -1.21
N GLU A 192 -26.15 -0.85 -1.41
CA GLU A 192 -26.83 -1.55 -2.49
C GLU A 192 -26.37 -1.05 -3.86
N VAL A 193 -26.39 -1.94 -4.85
CA VAL A 193 -26.09 -1.59 -6.24
C VAL A 193 -27.21 -2.04 -7.15
N ASN A 194 -27.42 -1.33 -8.27
CA ASN A 194 -28.40 -1.76 -9.27
C ASN A 194 -27.91 -3.03 -10.00
N LEU A 195 -28.38 -4.20 -9.53
CA LEU A 195 -28.00 -5.52 -10.05
C LEU A 195 -28.27 -5.67 -11.55
N GLY A 196 -29.42 -5.19 -12.04
CA GLY A 196 -29.76 -5.25 -13.46
C GLY A 196 -28.85 -4.38 -14.33
N ALA A 197 -28.41 -3.22 -13.83
CA ALA A 197 -27.42 -2.40 -14.52
C ALA A 197 -26.04 -3.07 -14.55
N LEU A 198 -25.64 -3.72 -13.44
CA LEU A 198 -24.39 -4.48 -13.36
C LEU A 198 -24.37 -5.64 -14.35
N GLU A 199 -25.42 -6.46 -14.40
CA GLU A 199 -25.52 -7.59 -15.33
C GLU A 199 -25.43 -7.12 -16.80
N ARG A 200 -26.17 -6.06 -17.17
CA ARG A 200 -26.09 -5.47 -18.53
C ARG A 200 -24.71 -4.94 -18.85
N LEU A 201 -24.06 -4.26 -17.90
CA LEU A 201 -22.71 -3.72 -18.06
C LEU A 201 -21.68 -4.84 -18.29
N VAL A 202 -21.77 -5.94 -17.53
CA VAL A 202 -20.90 -7.11 -17.69
C VAL A 202 -21.15 -7.79 -19.04
N ALA A 203 -22.42 -8.02 -19.40
CA ALA A 203 -22.78 -8.69 -20.65
C ALA A 203 -22.29 -7.94 -21.89
N ARG A 204 -22.28 -6.61 -21.87
CA ARG A 204 -21.75 -5.78 -22.98
C ARG A 204 -20.24 -5.52 -22.93
N SER A 205 -19.51 -6.10 -21.97
CA SER A 205 -18.07 -5.89 -21.76
C SER A 205 -17.25 -7.15 -22.09
N PRO A 206 -17.04 -7.50 -23.38
CA PRO A 206 -16.38 -8.74 -23.78
C PRO A 206 -14.91 -8.84 -23.36
N ASN A 207 -14.27 -7.69 -23.09
CA ASN A 207 -12.87 -7.60 -22.67
C ASN A 207 -12.69 -7.61 -21.14
N LEU A 208 -13.77 -7.76 -20.36
CA LEU A 208 -13.69 -7.78 -18.90
C LEU A 208 -12.87 -8.98 -18.41
N LYS A 209 -11.80 -8.72 -17.66
CA LYS A 209 -10.87 -9.72 -17.11
C LYS A 209 -10.85 -9.74 -15.59
N SER A 210 -11.12 -8.62 -14.94
CA SER A 210 -11.15 -8.52 -13.48
C SER A 210 -12.47 -7.92 -13.04
N LEU A 211 -13.18 -8.61 -12.16
CA LEU A 211 -14.42 -8.13 -11.57
C LEU A 211 -14.42 -8.46 -10.08
N ARG A 212 -14.47 -7.44 -9.23
CA ARG A 212 -14.60 -7.60 -7.78
C ARG A 212 -15.84 -6.88 -7.28
N LEU A 213 -16.79 -7.70 -6.84
CA LEU A 213 -18.10 -7.30 -6.40
C LEU A 213 -18.07 -6.86 -4.94
N ASN A 214 -19.06 -6.07 -4.54
CA ASN A 214 -19.26 -5.73 -3.14
C ASN A 214 -20.20 -6.72 -2.44
N ARG A 215 -20.29 -6.58 -1.12
CA ARG A 215 -21.08 -7.45 -0.24
C ARG A 215 -22.56 -7.56 -0.63
N ALA A 216 -23.14 -6.51 -1.21
CA ALA A 216 -24.56 -6.45 -1.56
C ALA A 216 -24.93 -7.37 -2.76
N VAL A 217 -23.97 -7.80 -3.58
CA VAL A 217 -24.29 -8.65 -4.74
C VAL A 217 -24.50 -10.09 -4.29
N PRO A 218 -25.70 -10.68 -4.48
CA PRO A 218 -26.00 -12.03 -4.04
C PRO A 218 -25.49 -13.10 -5.02
N ILE A 219 -25.56 -14.36 -4.60
CA ILE A 219 -24.96 -15.49 -5.32
C ILE A 219 -25.64 -15.77 -6.67
N GLU A 220 -26.94 -15.48 -6.78
CA GLU A 220 -27.75 -15.62 -7.99
C GLU A 220 -27.26 -14.67 -9.08
N THR A 221 -27.04 -13.40 -8.72
CA THR A 221 -26.48 -12.41 -9.64
C THR A 221 -25.04 -12.76 -10.02
N LEU A 222 -24.24 -13.29 -9.09
CA LEU A 222 -22.90 -13.78 -9.42
C LEU A 222 -22.96 -14.91 -10.46
N GLN A 223 -23.90 -15.85 -10.33
CA GLN A 223 -24.09 -16.93 -11.30
C GLN A 223 -24.44 -16.38 -12.70
N ASN A 224 -25.36 -15.40 -12.79
CA ASN A 224 -25.70 -14.73 -14.05
C ASN A 224 -24.50 -13.99 -14.66
N ILE A 225 -23.72 -13.29 -13.84
CA ILE A 225 -22.51 -12.58 -14.27
C ILE A 225 -21.50 -13.56 -14.84
N LEU A 226 -21.22 -14.68 -14.16
CA LEU A 226 -20.25 -15.67 -14.61
C LEU A 226 -20.69 -16.37 -15.90
N ALA A 227 -21.99 -16.58 -16.09
CA ALA A 227 -22.54 -17.11 -17.34
C ALA A 227 -22.28 -16.16 -18.52
N ASN A 228 -22.35 -14.86 -18.30
CA ASN A 228 -22.09 -13.82 -19.31
C ASN A 228 -20.60 -13.48 -19.48
N ALA A 229 -19.76 -13.77 -18.48
CA ALA A 229 -18.34 -13.43 -18.49
C ALA A 229 -17.40 -14.61 -18.15
N PRO A 230 -17.45 -15.74 -18.89
CA PRO A 230 -16.58 -16.90 -18.65
C PRO A 230 -15.08 -16.63 -18.90
N GLN A 231 -14.75 -15.49 -19.52
CA GLN A 231 -13.39 -15.03 -19.79
C GLN A 231 -12.69 -14.34 -18.61
N LEU A 232 -13.37 -14.20 -17.46
CA LEU A 232 -12.82 -13.59 -16.25
C LEU A 232 -11.58 -14.35 -15.74
N VAL A 233 -10.60 -13.59 -15.27
CA VAL A 233 -9.32 -14.08 -14.73
C VAL A 233 -9.19 -13.78 -13.24
N ASP A 234 -9.70 -12.63 -12.79
CA ASP A 234 -9.73 -12.22 -11.39
C ASP A 234 -11.17 -11.98 -10.94
N LEU A 235 -11.63 -12.76 -9.96
CA LEU A 235 -12.98 -12.70 -9.42
C LEU A 235 -12.95 -12.32 -7.93
N GLY A 236 -13.67 -11.27 -7.57
CA GLY A 236 -14.04 -10.97 -6.19
C GLY A 236 -15.53 -11.25 -6.01
N THR A 237 -15.86 -12.19 -5.13
CA THR A 237 -17.25 -12.56 -4.85
C THR A 237 -17.95 -11.47 -4.02
N GLY A 238 -19.28 -11.39 -4.16
CA GLY A 238 -20.13 -10.59 -3.27
C GLY A 238 -20.54 -11.40 -2.04
N SER A 239 -21.82 -11.35 -1.68
CA SER A 239 -22.39 -12.29 -0.71
C SER A 239 -22.38 -13.71 -1.26
N TYR A 240 -21.85 -14.64 -0.47
CA TYR A 240 -21.67 -16.06 -0.81
C TYR A 240 -22.42 -16.96 0.18
N VAL A 241 -23.66 -16.58 0.48
CA VAL A 241 -24.53 -17.25 1.45
C VAL A 241 -25.76 -17.78 0.74
N HIS A 242 -25.97 -19.10 0.80
CA HIS A 242 -27.15 -19.74 0.25
C HIS A 242 -27.31 -21.18 0.78
N ASP A 243 -28.50 -21.77 0.60
CA ASP A 243 -28.76 -23.16 0.97
C ASP A 243 -28.12 -24.14 -0.02
N ARG A 244 -27.53 -25.22 0.50
CA ARG A 244 -26.78 -26.21 -0.29
C ARG A 244 -27.67 -27.00 -1.26
N ASP A 245 -28.92 -27.25 -0.88
CA ASP A 245 -29.88 -28.06 -1.64
C ASP A 245 -30.67 -27.23 -2.66
N SER A 246 -30.25 -25.99 -2.91
CA SER A 246 -30.85 -25.11 -3.89
C SER A 246 -30.37 -25.43 -5.31
N GLU A 247 -31.27 -25.25 -6.27
CA GLU A 247 -30.94 -25.29 -7.69
C GLU A 247 -29.87 -24.23 -8.06
N ILE A 248 -29.88 -23.11 -7.34
CA ILE A 248 -28.94 -21.99 -7.49
C ILE A 248 -27.50 -22.44 -7.22
N TYR A 249 -27.26 -23.24 -6.17
CA TYR A 249 -25.93 -23.75 -5.86
C TYR A 249 -25.39 -24.66 -6.98
N ASP A 250 -26.21 -25.58 -7.48
CA ASP A 250 -25.81 -26.49 -8.56
C ASP A 250 -25.57 -25.72 -9.87
N ASN A 251 -26.41 -24.72 -10.17
CA ASN A 251 -26.22 -23.84 -11.33
C ASN A 251 -24.92 -23.03 -11.23
N LEU A 252 -24.59 -22.51 -10.04
CA LEU A 252 -23.33 -21.80 -9.82
C LEU A 252 -22.13 -22.72 -10.02
N LYS A 253 -22.14 -23.91 -9.42
CA LYS A 253 -21.06 -24.90 -9.57
C LYS A 253 -20.84 -25.27 -11.04
N ASN A 254 -21.92 -25.52 -11.78
CA ASN A 254 -21.87 -25.81 -13.22
C ASN A 254 -21.35 -24.61 -14.05
N THR A 255 -21.64 -23.38 -13.62
CA THR A 255 -21.16 -22.17 -14.28
C THR A 255 -19.67 -21.93 -14.00
N LEU A 256 -19.22 -22.10 -12.75
CA LEU A 256 -17.82 -22.00 -12.36
C LEU A 256 -16.94 -23.02 -13.09
N LEU A 257 -17.44 -24.24 -13.30
CA LEU A 257 -16.78 -25.27 -14.10
C LEU A 257 -16.47 -24.81 -15.54
N LYS A 258 -17.30 -23.92 -16.11
CA LYS A 258 -17.09 -23.33 -17.44
C LYS A 258 -16.06 -22.20 -17.42
N CYS A 259 -15.84 -21.55 -16.28
CA CYS A 259 -14.93 -20.41 -16.09
C CYS A 259 -13.46 -20.84 -15.96
N LYS A 260 -12.92 -21.46 -17.01
CA LYS A 260 -11.55 -22.03 -17.03
C LYS A 260 -10.43 -20.98 -16.97
N SER A 261 -10.76 -19.70 -17.13
CA SER A 261 -9.79 -18.59 -17.17
C SER A 261 -9.46 -18.03 -15.78
N ILE A 262 -10.23 -18.36 -14.74
CA ILE A 262 -10.03 -17.81 -13.40
C ILE A 262 -8.68 -18.28 -12.84
N ARG A 263 -7.90 -17.32 -12.36
CA ARG A 263 -6.58 -17.51 -11.73
C ARG A 263 -6.47 -16.81 -10.38
N SER A 264 -7.36 -15.86 -10.10
CA SER A 264 -7.38 -15.08 -8.88
C SER A 264 -8.78 -15.05 -8.30
N LEU A 265 -8.91 -15.34 -7.01
CA LEU A 265 -10.17 -15.37 -6.29
C LEU A 265 -10.06 -14.57 -4.98
N SER A 266 -11.06 -13.75 -4.69
CA SER A 266 -11.14 -12.90 -3.51
C SER A 266 -12.60 -12.68 -3.09
N GLY A 267 -12.82 -11.92 -2.02
CA GLY A 267 -14.16 -11.62 -1.50
C GLY A 267 -14.47 -12.46 -0.28
N PHE A 268 -15.62 -13.14 -0.28
CA PHE A 268 -16.12 -13.98 0.81
C PHE A 268 -16.37 -13.23 2.12
N LEU A 269 -16.75 -11.95 2.03
CA LEU A 269 -17.06 -11.13 3.21
C LEU A 269 -18.24 -11.71 3.99
N ASP A 270 -19.25 -12.17 3.27
CA ASP A 270 -20.30 -13.06 3.77
C ASP A 270 -20.19 -14.39 3.05
N VAL A 271 -19.98 -15.47 3.80
CA VAL A 271 -19.82 -16.80 3.21
C VAL A 271 -20.44 -17.86 4.11
N SER A 272 -21.23 -18.74 3.49
CA SER A 272 -21.67 -19.98 4.11
C SER A 272 -20.68 -21.10 3.74
N PRO A 273 -20.09 -21.83 4.70
CA PRO A 273 -19.12 -22.89 4.41
C PRO A 273 -19.62 -23.97 3.46
N CYS A 274 -20.93 -24.25 3.46
CA CYS A 274 -21.51 -25.23 2.54
C CYS A 274 -21.36 -24.81 1.06
N CYS A 275 -21.31 -23.51 0.78
CA CYS A 275 -21.19 -22.98 -0.56
C CYS A 275 -19.76 -23.09 -1.11
N LEU A 276 -18.72 -23.21 -0.28
CA LEU A 276 -17.31 -23.28 -0.74
C LEU A 276 -17.00 -24.46 -1.65
N ALA A 277 -17.75 -25.57 -1.54
CA ALA A 277 -17.54 -26.72 -2.41
C ALA A 277 -17.83 -26.42 -3.90
N SER A 278 -18.55 -25.33 -4.21
CA SER A 278 -18.77 -24.88 -5.59
C SER A 278 -17.51 -24.36 -6.28
N ILE A 279 -16.51 -23.87 -5.53
CA ILE A 279 -15.26 -23.32 -6.09
C ILE A 279 -14.14 -24.37 -6.23
N TYR A 280 -14.27 -25.55 -5.62
CA TYR A 280 -13.26 -26.62 -5.72
C TYR A 280 -12.82 -26.95 -7.14
N PRO A 281 -13.71 -26.97 -8.16
CA PRO A 281 -13.29 -27.29 -9.52
C PRO A 281 -12.32 -26.30 -10.16
N ILE A 282 -12.27 -25.06 -9.67
CA ILE A 282 -11.35 -24.03 -10.20
C ILE A 282 -10.09 -23.86 -9.35
N CYS A 283 -10.04 -24.42 -8.14
CA CYS A 283 -8.92 -24.27 -7.20
C CYS A 283 -7.56 -24.69 -7.77
N SER A 284 -7.51 -25.75 -8.58
CA SER A 284 -6.26 -26.27 -9.18
C SER A 284 -5.63 -25.32 -10.22
N ASN A 285 -6.38 -24.32 -10.67
CA ASN A 285 -5.92 -23.27 -11.58
C ASN A 285 -5.57 -21.97 -10.85
N LEU A 286 -5.90 -21.84 -9.55
CA LEU A 286 -5.68 -20.61 -8.81
C LEU A 286 -4.19 -20.37 -8.55
N THR A 287 -3.77 -19.15 -8.84
CA THR A 287 -2.44 -18.61 -8.55
C THR A 287 -2.49 -17.57 -7.44
N SER A 288 -3.67 -16.99 -7.18
CA SER A 288 -3.89 -15.97 -6.16
C SER A 288 -5.21 -16.24 -5.44
N LEU A 289 -5.16 -16.33 -4.11
CA LEU A 289 -6.33 -16.54 -3.28
C LEU A 289 -6.29 -15.55 -2.11
N ASN A 290 -7.34 -14.74 -2.00
CA ASN A 290 -7.47 -13.77 -0.92
C ASN A 290 -8.73 -14.05 -0.09
N LEU A 291 -8.50 -14.61 1.09
CA LEU A 291 -9.48 -14.90 2.13
C LEU A 291 -9.28 -13.99 3.36
N SER A 292 -8.54 -12.88 3.22
CA SER A 292 -8.31 -11.93 4.33
C SER A 292 -9.58 -11.23 4.81
N TYR A 293 -10.65 -11.32 4.03
CA TYR A 293 -11.94 -10.70 4.31
C TYR A 293 -13.00 -11.72 4.72
N ALA A 294 -12.64 -12.98 4.99
CA ALA A 294 -13.59 -14.06 5.23
C ALA A 294 -13.62 -14.49 6.72
N PRO A 295 -14.14 -13.66 7.65
CA PRO A 295 -14.14 -13.97 9.08
C PRO A 295 -15.03 -15.16 9.44
N GLY A 296 -16.02 -15.48 8.59
CA GLY A 296 -16.92 -16.61 8.78
C GLY A 296 -16.32 -17.97 8.42
N LEU A 297 -15.07 -18.02 7.94
CA LEU A 297 -14.38 -19.27 7.62
C LEU A 297 -13.41 -19.67 8.73
N HIS A 298 -13.51 -20.92 9.17
CA HIS A 298 -12.64 -21.47 10.20
C HIS A 298 -11.65 -22.50 9.64
N GLY A 299 -10.63 -22.85 10.44
CA GLY A 299 -9.46 -23.62 9.99
C GLY A 299 -9.77 -24.84 9.12
N ASN A 300 -10.72 -25.70 9.49
CA ASN A 300 -11.05 -26.90 8.71
C ASN A 300 -11.61 -26.61 7.31
N GLU A 301 -12.34 -25.51 7.15
CA GLU A 301 -12.94 -25.10 5.86
C GLU A 301 -11.88 -24.47 4.95
N LEU A 302 -11.03 -23.62 5.54
CA LEU A 302 -9.88 -23.02 4.87
C LEU A 302 -8.93 -24.11 4.36
N ILE A 303 -8.59 -25.08 5.21
CA ILE A 303 -7.72 -26.22 4.89
C ILE A 303 -8.27 -26.99 3.67
N LYS A 304 -9.58 -27.28 3.64
CA LYS A 304 -10.20 -28.00 2.51
C LYS A 304 -10.03 -27.27 1.19
N VAL A 305 -10.24 -25.94 1.16
CA VAL A 305 -10.05 -25.14 -0.06
C VAL A 305 -8.58 -25.18 -0.51
N ILE A 306 -7.65 -25.00 0.43
CA ILE A 306 -6.20 -24.92 0.18
C ILE A 306 -5.63 -26.22 -0.37
N GLN A 307 -6.12 -27.38 0.09
CA GLN A 307 -5.69 -28.69 -0.39
C GLN A 307 -5.85 -28.87 -1.91
N TYR A 308 -6.79 -28.15 -2.54
CA TYR A 308 -6.99 -28.19 -4.00
C TYR A 308 -6.18 -27.13 -4.77
N CYS A 309 -5.40 -26.28 -4.08
CA CYS A 309 -4.72 -25.11 -4.66
C CYS A 309 -3.21 -25.33 -4.90
N GLU A 310 -2.83 -26.33 -5.69
CA GLU A 310 -1.42 -26.73 -5.88
C GLU A 310 -0.52 -25.68 -6.57
N ARG A 311 -1.11 -24.77 -7.36
CA ARG A 311 -0.39 -23.75 -8.15
C ARG A 311 -0.39 -22.37 -7.49
N LEU A 312 -0.75 -22.31 -6.22
CA LEU A 312 -0.95 -21.05 -5.54
C LEU A 312 0.39 -20.31 -5.35
N GLN A 313 0.45 -19.08 -5.83
CA GLN A 313 1.61 -18.20 -5.72
C GLN A 313 1.40 -17.09 -4.68
N ARG A 314 0.15 -16.67 -4.46
CA ARG A 314 -0.20 -15.65 -3.47
C ARG A 314 -1.37 -16.11 -2.62
N LEU A 315 -1.17 -16.15 -1.30
CA LEU A 315 -2.20 -16.46 -0.33
C LEU A 315 -2.31 -15.34 0.70
N TRP A 316 -3.50 -14.74 0.80
CA TRP A 316 -3.84 -13.83 1.89
C TRP A 316 -4.95 -14.49 2.71
N ILE A 317 -4.75 -14.61 4.02
CA ILE A 317 -5.65 -15.37 4.90
C ILE A 317 -5.68 -14.76 6.30
N LEU A 318 -6.72 -15.09 7.06
CA LEU A 318 -6.81 -14.78 8.48
C LEU A 318 -6.05 -15.83 9.32
N ASP A 319 -5.58 -15.45 10.49
CA ASP A 319 -4.88 -16.32 11.44
C ASP A 319 -5.74 -17.45 12.02
N GLY A 320 -7.07 -17.39 11.87
CA GLY A 320 -7.99 -18.47 12.23
C GLY A 320 -7.76 -19.81 11.51
N ILE A 321 -6.84 -19.85 10.53
CA ILE A 321 -6.32 -21.11 9.96
C ILE A 321 -5.48 -21.93 10.95
N GLY A 322 -4.79 -21.26 11.89
CA GLY A 322 -3.87 -21.88 12.85
C GLY A 322 -2.62 -22.51 12.23
N ASP A 323 -1.69 -22.94 13.08
CA ASP A 323 -0.40 -23.51 12.64
C ASP A 323 -0.56 -24.83 11.87
N LYS A 324 -1.50 -25.69 12.30
CA LYS A 324 -1.84 -26.93 11.59
C LYS A 324 -2.33 -26.66 10.17
N GLY A 325 -3.12 -25.60 9.97
CA GLY A 325 -3.56 -25.25 8.63
C GLY A 325 -2.44 -24.64 7.78
N LEU A 326 -1.52 -23.88 8.38
CA LEU A 326 -0.30 -23.43 7.70
C LEU A 326 0.65 -24.57 7.32
N GLU A 327 0.69 -25.67 8.09
CA GLU A 327 1.39 -26.89 7.70
C GLU A 327 0.77 -27.54 6.45
N VAL A 328 -0.56 -27.51 6.32
CA VAL A 328 -1.23 -27.95 5.10
C VAL A 328 -0.93 -27.02 3.92
N VAL A 329 -0.90 -25.70 4.14
CA VAL A 329 -0.44 -24.74 3.12
C VAL A 329 0.97 -25.09 2.67
N ALA A 330 1.88 -25.34 3.61
CA ALA A 330 3.28 -25.65 3.33
C ALA A 330 3.45 -26.94 2.51
N SER A 331 2.61 -27.95 2.74
CA SER A 331 2.69 -29.23 2.00
C SER A 331 1.95 -29.22 0.67
N SER A 332 0.96 -28.35 0.50
CA SER A 332 0.11 -28.29 -0.70
C SER A 332 0.55 -27.22 -1.71
N CYS A 333 1.07 -26.08 -1.25
CA CYS A 333 1.33 -24.88 -2.07
C CYS A 333 2.83 -24.60 -2.27
N ASN A 334 3.57 -25.54 -2.87
CA ASN A 334 5.04 -25.44 -3.00
C ASN A 334 5.52 -24.28 -3.92
N GLU A 335 4.60 -23.73 -4.72
CA GLU A 335 4.84 -22.58 -5.63
C GLU A 335 4.59 -21.22 -4.97
N LEU A 336 4.31 -21.19 -3.65
CA LEU A 336 3.95 -19.98 -2.93
C LEU A 336 5.11 -18.98 -2.90
N GLN A 337 4.81 -17.75 -3.31
CA GLN A 337 5.73 -16.63 -3.43
C GLN A 337 5.42 -15.50 -2.45
N GLU A 338 4.13 -15.28 -2.16
CA GLU A 338 3.66 -14.28 -1.21
C GLU A 338 2.63 -14.88 -0.24
N LEU A 339 2.91 -14.80 1.06
CA LEU A 339 1.97 -15.13 2.13
C LEU A 339 1.66 -13.87 2.95
N ARG A 340 0.38 -13.61 3.18
CA ARG A 340 -0.06 -12.64 4.19
C ARG A 340 -1.04 -13.30 5.15
N VAL A 341 -0.69 -13.32 6.43
CA VAL A 341 -1.57 -13.79 7.50
C VAL A 341 -1.97 -12.57 8.32
N PHE A 342 -3.27 -12.28 8.36
CA PHE A 342 -3.86 -11.14 9.06
C PHE A 342 -4.54 -11.60 10.36
N PRO A 343 -4.60 -10.74 11.39
CA PRO A 343 -5.28 -11.09 12.63
C PRO A 343 -6.80 -11.12 12.41
N SER A 344 -7.47 -12.17 12.88
CA SER A 344 -8.95 -12.26 12.87
C SER A 344 -9.58 -11.38 13.95
N ASP A 345 -8.88 -11.24 15.08
CA ASP A 345 -9.25 -10.38 16.19
C ASP A 345 -8.02 -9.57 16.62
N LEU A 346 -8.17 -8.24 16.63
CA LEU A 346 -7.13 -7.31 17.07
C LEU A 346 -6.97 -7.29 18.60
N SER A 347 -7.93 -7.84 19.36
CA SER A 347 -7.90 -7.88 20.82
C SER A 347 -7.00 -8.99 21.38
N GLY A 348 -6.55 -9.94 20.54
CA GLY A 348 -5.68 -11.05 20.96
C GLY A 348 -6.38 -12.11 21.84
N ALA A 349 -7.71 -12.05 21.96
CA ALA A 349 -8.51 -12.97 22.78
C ALA A 349 -9.00 -14.23 22.02
N GLY A 350 -8.61 -14.38 20.75
CA GLY A 350 -9.02 -15.50 19.90
C GLY A 350 -8.28 -16.81 20.24
N ASN A 351 -9.03 -17.92 20.38
CA ASN A 351 -8.51 -19.24 20.76
C ASN A 351 -7.74 -19.99 19.65
N VAL A 352 -7.68 -19.47 18.41
CA VAL A 352 -7.01 -20.12 17.26
C VAL A 352 -6.04 -19.12 16.62
N ALA A 353 -4.89 -18.99 17.25
CA ALA A 353 -3.81 -18.10 16.82
C ALA A 353 -2.74 -18.85 16.03
N VAL A 354 -2.06 -18.15 15.12
CA VAL A 354 -0.81 -18.63 14.52
C VAL A 354 0.40 -18.21 15.36
N THR A 355 1.41 -19.06 15.39
CA THR A 355 2.67 -18.88 16.13
C THR A 355 3.88 -19.01 15.21
N GLU A 356 5.09 -19.07 15.76
CA GLU A 356 6.29 -19.35 14.97
C GLU A 356 6.27 -20.70 14.27
N GLU A 357 5.51 -21.68 14.77
CA GLU A 357 5.47 -23.03 14.20
C GLU A 357 4.92 -23.02 12.77
N GLY A 358 3.81 -22.29 12.54
CA GLY A 358 3.23 -22.14 11.22
C GLY A 358 4.17 -21.44 10.24
N LEU A 359 4.89 -20.41 10.70
CA LEU A 359 5.90 -19.73 9.88
C LEU A 359 7.08 -20.66 9.52
N VAL A 360 7.55 -21.45 10.48
CA VAL A 360 8.62 -22.44 10.24
C VAL A 360 8.15 -23.50 9.24
N ALA A 361 6.92 -24.01 9.37
CA ALA A 361 6.35 -24.97 8.43
C ALA A 361 6.31 -24.40 7.01
N ILE A 362 5.76 -23.18 6.85
CA ILE A 362 5.74 -22.46 5.57
C ILE A 362 7.15 -22.31 4.99
N SER A 363 8.14 -21.95 5.80
CA SER A 363 9.51 -21.77 5.31
C SER A 363 10.12 -23.06 4.75
N LYS A 364 9.76 -24.22 5.33
CA LYS A 364 10.23 -25.53 4.89
C LYS A 364 9.53 -26.00 3.61
N GLY A 365 8.22 -25.77 3.48
CA GLY A 365 7.41 -26.26 2.37
C GLY A 365 7.42 -25.35 1.12
N CYS A 366 7.64 -24.05 1.30
CA CYS A 366 7.52 -23.05 0.24
C CYS A 366 8.88 -22.41 -0.13
N PRO A 367 9.74 -23.07 -0.91
CA PRO A 367 11.10 -22.58 -1.20
C PRO A 367 11.12 -21.30 -2.07
N LYS A 368 10.02 -21.02 -2.80
CA LYS A 368 9.89 -19.83 -3.67
C LYS A 368 9.38 -18.59 -2.91
N LEU A 369 9.15 -18.70 -1.61
CA LEU A 369 8.63 -17.60 -0.80
C LEU A 369 9.65 -16.47 -0.72
N HIS A 370 9.25 -15.28 -1.18
CA HIS A 370 10.10 -14.08 -1.15
C HIS A 370 9.40 -12.86 -0.55
N SER A 371 8.11 -12.98 -0.21
CA SER A 371 7.34 -11.92 0.42
C SER A 371 6.45 -12.45 1.53
N ILE A 372 6.61 -11.92 2.74
CA ILE A 372 5.74 -12.26 3.87
C ILE A 372 5.23 -11.03 4.62
N LEU A 373 3.97 -11.09 5.04
CA LEU A 373 3.38 -10.31 6.12
C LEU A 373 2.76 -11.28 7.11
N TYR A 374 3.28 -11.34 8.33
CA TYR A 374 2.86 -12.33 9.30
C TYR A 374 2.48 -11.63 10.60
N PHE A 375 1.19 -11.67 10.94
CA PHE A 375 0.70 -11.30 12.25
C PHE A 375 0.60 -12.57 13.11
N CYS A 376 1.21 -12.57 14.30
CA CYS A 376 1.23 -13.72 15.19
C CYS A 376 1.25 -13.32 16.67
N HIS A 377 1.02 -14.28 17.56
CA HIS A 377 0.98 -14.04 19.01
C HIS A 377 2.34 -14.19 19.70
N GLN A 378 3.29 -14.90 19.07
CA GLN A 378 4.64 -15.10 19.58
C GLN A 378 5.61 -15.43 18.44
N MET A 379 6.91 -15.25 18.71
CA MET A 379 8.00 -15.60 17.82
C MET A 379 9.25 -15.96 18.62
N THR A 380 10.10 -16.83 18.07
CA THR A 380 11.39 -17.19 18.68
C THR A 380 12.57 -16.87 17.75
N ASN A 381 13.75 -16.66 18.34
CA ASN A 381 15.01 -16.52 17.60
C ASN A 381 15.30 -17.77 16.76
N ALA A 382 15.09 -18.97 17.33
CA ALA A 382 15.32 -20.24 16.64
C ALA A 382 14.46 -20.40 15.38
N ALA A 383 13.19 -19.97 15.45
CA ALA A 383 12.31 -19.97 14.29
C ALA A 383 12.79 -19.00 13.21
N LEU A 384 13.13 -17.75 13.56
CA LEU A 384 13.64 -16.77 12.61
C LEU A 384 14.94 -17.22 11.94
N VAL A 385 15.87 -17.83 12.69
CA VAL A 385 17.10 -18.43 12.16
C VAL A 385 16.78 -19.55 11.17
N THR A 386 15.81 -20.41 11.49
CA THR A 386 15.36 -21.50 10.62
C THR A 386 14.76 -20.95 9.32
N VAL A 387 13.90 -19.94 9.42
CA VAL A 387 13.27 -19.27 8.28
C VAL A 387 14.33 -18.61 7.38
N ALA A 388 15.31 -17.92 7.98
CA ALA A 388 16.43 -17.30 7.27
C ALA A 388 17.24 -18.33 6.47
N LYS A 389 17.46 -19.52 7.05
CA LYS A 389 18.19 -20.61 6.41
C LYS A 389 17.41 -21.24 5.26
N ASN A 390 16.10 -21.45 5.44
CA ASN A 390 15.27 -22.10 4.43
C ASN A 390 14.95 -21.19 3.24
N ASN A 391 14.76 -19.87 3.47
CA ASN A 391 14.39 -18.91 2.44
C ASN A 391 15.33 -17.70 2.40
N PRO A 392 16.55 -17.83 1.85
CA PRO A 392 17.51 -16.72 1.76
C PRO A 392 17.14 -15.66 0.71
N ASN A 393 16.04 -15.84 -0.03
CA ASN A 393 15.63 -14.99 -1.15
C ASN A 393 14.53 -13.98 -0.78
N PHE A 394 14.29 -13.71 0.50
CA PHE A 394 13.30 -12.71 0.90
C PHE A 394 13.63 -11.31 0.35
N ILE A 395 12.63 -10.73 -0.31
CA ILE A 395 12.62 -9.34 -0.78
C ILE A 395 11.80 -8.49 0.20
N ARG A 396 10.76 -9.06 0.82
CA ARG A 396 9.87 -8.40 1.77
C ARG A 396 9.66 -9.31 2.98
N PHE A 397 10.11 -8.89 4.16
CA PHE A 397 9.90 -9.61 5.40
C PHE A 397 9.24 -8.69 6.42
N ARG A 398 7.98 -8.93 6.75
CA ARG A 398 7.21 -8.10 7.67
C ARG A 398 6.61 -8.99 8.74
N LEU A 399 7.11 -8.88 9.95
CA LEU A 399 6.63 -9.61 11.12
C LEU A 399 6.01 -8.61 12.09
N CYS A 400 4.78 -8.89 12.53
CA CYS A 400 4.05 -8.12 13.52
C CYS A 400 3.61 -9.07 14.63
N ILE A 401 4.19 -8.94 15.82
CA ILE A 401 3.76 -9.67 17.01
C ILE A 401 2.69 -8.81 17.68
N LEU A 402 1.51 -9.37 17.96
CA LEU A 402 0.37 -8.59 18.49
C LEU A 402 0.70 -7.88 19.80
N ASP A 403 1.51 -8.50 20.65
CA ASP A 403 2.22 -7.80 21.72
C ASP A 403 3.58 -7.33 21.20
N PRO A 404 3.76 -6.01 20.97
CA PRO A 404 4.94 -5.47 20.30
C PRO A 404 6.21 -5.59 21.14
N THR A 405 6.11 -5.81 22.46
CA THR A 405 7.26 -5.87 23.37
C THR A 405 7.60 -7.28 23.84
N LYS A 406 6.91 -8.29 23.30
CA LYS A 406 7.06 -9.68 23.73
C LYS A 406 8.47 -10.22 23.40
N PRO A 407 9.21 -10.78 24.38
CA PRO A 407 10.48 -11.44 24.13
C PRO A 407 10.29 -12.81 23.50
N ASP A 408 11.40 -13.47 23.16
CA ASP A 408 11.41 -14.88 22.83
C ASP A 408 10.82 -15.68 24.02
N PRO A 409 9.68 -16.38 23.85
CA PRO A 409 8.99 -17.05 24.97
C PRO A 409 9.78 -18.23 25.55
N VAL A 410 10.75 -18.77 24.81
CA VAL A 410 11.55 -19.93 25.24
C VAL A 410 12.79 -19.47 26.01
N THR A 411 13.46 -18.43 25.53
CA THR A 411 14.75 -17.99 26.09
C THR A 411 14.65 -16.74 26.98
N GLY A 412 13.56 -15.97 26.88
CA GLY A 412 13.39 -14.67 27.53
C GLY A 412 14.25 -13.55 26.93
N TYR A 413 15.05 -13.84 25.90
CA TYR A 413 15.91 -12.85 25.26
C TYR A 413 15.18 -12.02 24.18
N PRO A 414 15.71 -10.85 23.83
CA PRO A 414 15.29 -10.09 22.66
C PRO A 414 15.40 -10.91 21.35
N LEU A 415 14.65 -10.53 20.33
CA LEU A 415 14.64 -11.17 19.01
C LEU A 415 15.77 -10.70 18.06
N ASP A 416 16.80 -10.06 18.62
CA ASP A 416 17.88 -9.43 17.86
C ASP A 416 18.64 -10.42 16.96
N GLU A 417 18.96 -11.60 17.49
CA GLU A 417 19.70 -12.66 16.77
C GLU A 417 18.87 -13.27 15.63
N GLY A 418 17.57 -13.44 15.84
CA GLY A 418 16.64 -13.96 14.84
C GLY A 418 16.52 -13.01 13.65
N PHE A 419 16.26 -11.72 13.91
CA PHE A 419 16.26 -10.72 12.84
C PHE A 419 17.64 -10.51 12.24
N GLY A 420 18.70 -10.60 13.03
CA GLY A 420 20.10 -10.61 12.58
C GLY A 420 20.35 -11.68 11.53
N ALA A 421 19.92 -12.91 11.80
CA ALA A 421 20.01 -14.02 10.84
C ALA A 421 19.22 -13.74 9.55
N ILE A 422 18.02 -13.17 9.65
CA ILE A 422 17.21 -12.80 8.47
C ILE A 422 17.96 -11.80 7.59
N VAL A 423 18.46 -10.69 8.15
CA VAL A 423 19.17 -9.68 7.35
C VAL A 423 20.54 -10.15 6.87
N GLN A 424 21.17 -11.08 7.60
CA GLN A 424 22.43 -11.69 7.20
C GLN A 424 22.23 -12.68 6.03
N ALA A 425 21.20 -13.52 6.05
CA ALA A 425 20.94 -14.47 4.97
C ALA A 425 20.30 -13.77 3.74
N CYS A 426 19.31 -12.90 3.96
CA CYS A 426 18.47 -12.32 2.92
C CYS A 426 19.09 -11.06 2.29
N LYS A 427 20.14 -11.22 1.49
CA LYS A 427 20.87 -10.07 0.88
C LYS A 427 20.02 -9.24 -0.08
N GLY A 428 18.95 -9.83 -0.62
CA GLY A 428 18.00 -9.17 -1.52
C GLY A 428 16.92 -8.33 -0.83
N LEU A 429 16.90 -8.27 0.51
CA LEU A 429 15.83 -7.67 1.28
C LEU A 429 15.68 -6.17 0.99
N ARG A 430 14.46 -5.76 0.61
CA ARG A 430 14.10 -4.37 0.27
C ARG A 430 13.10 -3.76 1.24
N ARG A 431 12.30 -4.57 1.93
CA ARG A 431 11.33 -4.09 2.92
C ARG A 431 11.38 -4.96 4.17
N LEU A 432 11.56 -4.33 5.32
CA LEU A 432 11.60 -4.97 6.62
C LEU A 432 10.61 -4.29 7.57
N SER A 433 9.83 -5.07 8.31
CA SER A 433 9.08 -4.62 9.47
C SER A 433 9.44 -5.47 10.68
N LEU A 434 9.73 -4.79 11.79
CA LEU A 434 10.20 -5.40 13.04
C LEU A 434 9.12 -5.30 14.12
N SER A 435 9.11 -6.28 15.03
CA SER A 435 8.22 -6.36 16.19
C SER A 435 8.78 -7.34 17.22
N GLY A 436 8.38 -7.20 18.48
CA GLY A 436 8.90 -7.97 19.62
C GLY A 436 9.95 -7.19 20.39
N LEU A 437 10.45 -7.76 21.49
CA LEU A 437 11.52 -7.14 22.28
C LEU A 437 12.81 -7.04 21.44
N LEU A 438 13.28 -5.82 21.19
CA LEU A 438 14.43 -5.54 20.32
C LEU A 438 15.33 -4.47 20.93
N THR A 439 16.64 -4.67 20.85
CA THR A 439 17.65 -3.74 21.37
C THR A 439 18.40 -3.01 20.24
N ASP A 440 19.37 -2.17 20.59
CA ASP A 440 20.23 -1.53 19.59
C ASP A 440 21.01 -2.54 18.71
N GLN A 441 21.17 -3.78 19.18
CA GLN A 441 21.89 -4.84 18.48
C GLN A 441 21.24 -5.23 17.14
N VAL A 442 19.91 -5.32 17.06
CA VAL A 442 19.24 -5.63 15.78
C VAL A 442 19.53 -4.56 14.74
N PHE A 443 19.61 -3.30 15.16
CA PHE A 443 19.86 -2.18 14.27
C PHE A 443 21.30 -2.15 13.79
N TYR A 444 22.25 -2.56 14.63
CA TYR A 444 23.62 -2.83 14.19
C TYR A 444 23.64 -3.89 13.08
N TYR A 445 22.96 -5.03 13.25
CA TYR A 445 22.87 -6.07 12.21
C TYR A 445 22.19 -5.56 10.93
N ILE A 446 21.13 -4.76 11.04
CA ILE A 446 20.45 -4.15 9.89
C ILE A 446 21.40 -3.20 9.14
N GLY A 447 22.06 -2.30 9.85
CA GLY A 447 23.04 -1.40 9.28
C GLY A 447 24.17 -2.15 8.59
N GLU A 448 24.62 -3.26 9.18
CA GLU A 448 25.74 -4.02 8.66
C GLU A 448 25.38 -4.93 7.47
N TYR A 449 24.23 -5.58 7.48
CA TYR A 449 23.92 -6.59 6.46
C TYR A 449 22.86 -6.15 5.43
N ALA A 450 21.90 -5.29 5.79
CA ALA A 450 20.75 -4.95 4.95
C ALA A 450 21.05 -3.84 3.92
N LYS A 451 22.07 -4.03 3.08
CA LYS A 451 22.57 -3.01 2.13
C LYS A 451 21.59 -2.68 0.98
N HIS A 452 20.53 -3.45 0.79
CA HIS A 452 19.50 -3.23 -0.23
C HIS A 452 18.14 -2.77 0.32
N LEU A 453 18.07 -2.53 1.63
CA LEU A 453 16.84 -2.10 2.28
C LEU A 453 16.39 -0.74 1.75
N GLU A 454 15.16 -0.68 1.23
CA GLU A 454 14.52 0.54 0.72
C GLU A 454 13.47 1.08 1.71
N MET A 455 12.88 0.22 2.54
CA MET A 455 11.84 0.60 3.51
C MET A 455 12.00 -0.19 4.81
N LEU A 456 12.13 0.54 5.92
CA LEU A 456 12.13 -0.01 7.28
C LEU A 456 10.97 0.60 8.06
N SER A 457 10.15 -0.25 8.67
CA SER A 457 9.11 0.15 9.63
C SER A 457 9.39 -0.55 10.95
N LEU A 458 9.37 0.18 12.06
CA LEU A 458 9.58 -0.37 13.41
C LEU A 458 8.69 0.36 14.41
N ALA A 459 8.26 -0.37 15.44
CA ALA A 459 7.52 0.14 16.58
C ALA A 459 8.05 -0.52 17.86
N PHE A 460 8.12 0.21 18.97
CA PHE A 460 8.50 -0.34 20.29
C PHE A 460 9.87 -1.04 20.29
N ALA A 461 10.90 -0.45 19.67
CA ALA A 461 12.19 -1.12 19.48
C ALA A 461 13.39 -0.21 19.72
N GLY A 462 14.47 -0.79 20.27
CA GLY A 462 15.73 -0.10 20.55
C GLY A 462 15.85 0.39 21.98
N ASN A 463 17.07 0.79 22.34
CA ASN A 463 17.42 1.28 23.68
C ASN A 463 17.96 2.71 23.66
N SER A 464 18.55 3.14 22.53
CA SER A 464 19.14 4.47 22.40
C SER A 464 19.23 4.93 20.95
N ASP A 465 19.63 6.18 20.75
CA ASP A 465 19.95 6.77 19.45
C ASP A 465 20.90 5.94 18.58
N LYS A 466 21.75 5.09 19.18
CA LYS A 466 22.65 4.21 18.42
C LYS A 466 21.91 3.34 17.42
N GLY A 467 20.72 2.86 17.76
CA GLY A 467 19.92 2.04 16.87
C GLY A 467 19.63 2.74 15.54
N MET A 468 19.03 3.93 15.60
CA MET A 468 18.75 4.72 14.40
C MET A 468 20.03 5.15 13.66
N ILE A 469 21.12 5.46 14.38
CA ILE A 469 22.42 5.81 13.77
C ILE A 469 22.97 4.65 12.93
N HIS A 470 22.92 3.41 13.42
CA HIS A 470 23.35 2.24 12.65
C HIS A 470 22.55 2.06 11.35
N VAL A 471 21.23 2.28 11.40
CA VAL A 471 20.36 2.20 10.22
C VAL A 471 20.71 3.29 9.21
N LEU A 472 20.81 4.55 9.63
CA LEU A 472 21.07 5.68 8.74
C LEU A 472 22.43 5.56 8.04
N SER A 473 23.46 5.19 8.80
CA SER A 473 24.84 5.02 8.30
C SER A 473 24.99 3.78 7.40
N GLY A 474 24.36 2.65 7.76
CA GLY A 474 24.54 1.38 7.08
C GLY A 474 23.66 1.17 5.84
N CYS A 475 22.39 1.58 5.90
CA CYS A 475 21.40 1.29 4.86
C CYS A 475 21.42 2.30 3.71
N LYS A 476 22.40 2.19 2.80
CA LYS A 476 22.61 3.16 1.70
C LYS A 476 21.43 3.34 0.73
N LYS A 477 20.61 2.31 0.50
CA LYS A 477 19.44 2.37 -0.42
C LYS A 477 18.13 2.76 0.27
N LEU A 478 18.16 3.09 1.57
CA LEU A 478 16.97 3.42 2.34
C LEU A 478 16.24 4.62 1.73
N ARG A 479 14.93 4.48 1.52
CA ARG A 479 14.06 5.52 0.98
C ARG A 479 12.98 5.93 1.96
N LYS A 480 12.55 5.03 2.85
CA LYS A 480 11.52 5.28 3.84
C LYS A 480 11.92 4.68 5.16
N LEU A 481 11.86 5.49 6.20
CA LEU A 481 12.04 5.06 7.59
C LEU A 481 10.81 5.52 8.36
N GLU A 482 10.16 4.57 9.02
CA GLU A 482 8.91 4.78 9.74
C GLU A 482 9.09 4.22 11.15
N ILE A 483 9.12 5.10 12.14
CA ILE A 483 9.46 4.81 13.53
C ILE A 483 8.29 5.23 14.42
N MET A 484 7.96 4.38 15.39
CA MET A 484 6.92 4.62 16.38
C MET A 484 7.39 4.15 17.76
N ASP A 485 7.07 4.90 18.81
CA ASP A 485 7.27 4.49 20.22
C ASP A 485 8.66 3.90 20.48
N SER A 486 9.72 4.63 20.08
CA SER A 486 11.12 4.15 20.15
C SER A 486 12.03 5.22 20.75
N PRO A 487 13.05 4.84 21.54
CA PRO A 487 13.93 5.79 22.26
C PRO A 487 14.98 6.42 21.34
N PHE A 488 14.55 6.98 20.22
CA PHE A 488 15.38 7.73 19.27
C PHE A 488 15.03 9.21 19.36
N GLY A 489 16.04 10.04 19.59
CA GLY A 489 15.93 11.47 19.78
C GLY A 489 16.88 12.26 18.87
N ASP A 490 17.26 13.44 19.36
CA ASP A 490 17.94 14.44 18.55
C ASP A 490 19.33 14.04 18.09
N MET A 491 20.06 13.25 18.89
CA MET A 491 21.41 12.81 18.52
C MET A 491 21.36 11.94 17.26
N ALA A 492 20.43 10.99 17.18
CA ALA A 492 20.28 10.20 15.96
C ALA A 492 19.75 11.03 14.78
N LEU A 493 18.78 11.92 15.04
CA LEU A 493 18.18 12.78 14.03
C LEU A 493 19.21 13.72 13.38
N LEU A 494 20.19 14.21 14.15
CA LEU A 494 21.15 15.22 13.69
C LEU A 494 22.50 14.63 13.26
N GLN A 495 22.74 13.33 13.45
CA GLN A 495 24.02 12.70 13.16
C GLN A 495 24.40 12.72 11.67
N ASP A 496 23.47 12.37 10.78
CA ASP A 496 23.69 12.30 9.32
C ASP A 496 22.55 12.98 8.55
N VAL A 497 22.46 14.31 8.68
CA VAL A 497 21.40 15.11 8.05
C VAL A 497 21.39 15.01 6.53
N GLY A 498 22.54 14.75 5.90
CA GLY A 498 22.66 14.58 4.45
C GLY A 498 21.93 13.33 3.94
N LYS A 499 21.78 12.32 4.79
CA LYS A 499 21.02 11.10 4.47
C LYS A 499 19.60 11.38 4.03
N TYR A 500 18.94 12.37 4.65
CA TYR A 500 17.54 12.68 4.40
C TYR A 500 17.28 13.23 2.99
N GLU A 501 18.29 13.81 2.32
CA GLU A 501 18.16 14.20 0.92
C GLU A 501 18.12 13.01 -0.02
N THR A 502 18.68 11.86 0.37
CA THR A 502 18.64 10.62 -0.42
C THR A 502 17.35 9.83 -0.21
N MET A 503 16.72 10.04 0.96
CA MET A 503 15.46 9.41 1.34
C MET A 503 14.26 10.13 0.73
N ARG A 504 13.13 9.42 0.66
CA ARG A 504 11.84 10.00 0.32
C ARG A 504 11.22 10.67 1.53
N SER A 505 11.23 9.98 2.68
CA SER A 505 10.64 10.48 3.90
C SER A 505 11.11 9.72 5.14
N LEU A 506 11.01 10.41 6.28
CA LEU A 506 11.14 9.87 7.63
C LEU A 506 9.85 10.21 8.39
N TRP A 507 9.25 9.22 9.04
CA TRP A 507 8.19 9.44 10.02
C TRP A 507 8.69 9.00 11.39
N MET A 508 8.47 9.84 12.40
CA MET A 508 8.70 9.52 13.81
C MET A 508 7.47 9.95 14.62
N SER A 509 6.94 9.06 15.44
CA SER A 509 5.86 9.37 16.37
C SER A 509 6.12 8.75 17.73
N SER A 510 5.78 9.46 18.80
CA SER A 510 6.04 9.04 20.18
C SER A 510 7.51 8.67 20.41
N CYS A 511 8.42 9.49 19.89
CA CYS A 511 9.88 9.29 20.01
C CYS A 511 10.48 10.37 20.94
N GLU A 512 11.79 10.30 21.15
CA GLU A 512 12.53 11.20 22.05
C GLU A 512 13.04 12.47 21.34
N ILE A 513 12.47 12.80 20.17
CA ILE A 513 12.84 13.99 19.39
C ILE A 513 12.24 15.25 19.99
N THR A 514 13.01 16.33 20.02
CA THR A 514 12.56 17.63 20.53
C THR A 514 12.25 18.61 19.41
N LEU A 515 11.52 19.66 19.74
CA LEU A 515 11.28 20.76 18.81
C LEU A 515 12.59 21.46 18.43
N GLY A 516 13.52 21.64 19.37
CA GLY A 516 14.84 22.23 19.12
C GLY A 516 15.68 21.41 18.14
N GLY A 517 15.64 20.08 18.27
CA GLY A 517 16.25 19.15 17.30
C GLY A 517 15.65 19.30 15.90
N CYS A 518 14.33 19.36 15.81
CA CYS A 518 13.62 19.56 14.54
C CYS A 518 13.93 20.92 13.88
N LYS A 519 13.96 22.02 14.66
CA LYS A 519 14.34 23.35 14.18
C LYS A 519 15.79 23.39 13.69
N THR A 520 16.70 22.72 14.42
CA THR A 520 18.11 22.60 14.03
C THR A 520 18.26 21.87 12.71
N LEU A 521 17.49 20.80 12.50
CA LEU A 521 17.48 20.04 11.25
C LEU A 521 16.97 20.89 10.08
N ALA A 522 15.83 21.57 10.25
CA ALA A 522 15.25 22.43 9.22
C ALA A 522 16.21 23.56 8.81
N LYS A 523 16.87 24.21 9.80
CA LYS A 523 17.89 25.24 9.56
C LYS A 523 19.10 24.72 8.79
N LYS A 524 19.56 23.50 9.07
CA LYS A 524 20.67 22.87 8.35
C LYS A 524 20.30 22.45 6.93
N MET A 525 19.04 22.04 6.71
CA MET A 525 18.59 21.39 5.48
C MET A 525 17.34 22.05 4.87
N PRO A 526 17.45 23.23 4.24
CA PRO A 526 16.31 24.02 3.76
C PRO A 526 15.54 23.40 2.58
N ARG A 527 16.01 22.28 2.04
CA ARG A 527 15.32 21.50 0.99
C ARG A 527 14.43 20.38 1.55
N LEU A 528 14.39 20.24 2.88
CA LEU A 528 13.52 19.33 3.58
C LEU A 528 12.37 20.13 4.18
N ASN A 529 11.15 19.61 4.05
CA ASN A 529 10.06 20.05 4.90
C ASN A 529 10.09 19.17 6.16
N VAL A 530 10.18 19.82 7.32
CA VAL A 530 10.05 19.16 8.63
C VAL A 530 8.69 19.55 9.19
N GLU A 531 7.72 18.64 9.05
CA GLU A 531 6.36 18.86 9.53
C GLU A 531 6.19 18.32 10.95
N ILE A 532 5.81 19.20 11.88
CA ILE A 532 5.38 18.87 13.23
C ILE A 532 3.86 18.76 13.21
N ILE A 533 3.33 17.62 13.63
CA ILE A 533 1.89 17.33 13.64
C ILE A 533 1.44 17.28 15.10
N ASN A 534 0.67 18.28 15.54
CA ASN A 534 0.20 18.40 16.92
C ASN A 534 -1.32 18.54 16.98
N GLU A 535 -2.00 17.45 17.33
CA GLU A 535 -3.47 17.40 17.45
C GLU A 535 -3.99 18.05 18.75
N ASN A 536 -3.13 18.29 19.74
CA ASN A 536 -3.51 18.88 21.01
C ASN A 536 -3.15 20.37 21.04
N ASP A 537 -4.17 21.24 20.96
CA ASP A 537 -4.08 22.70 21.15
C ASP A 537 -3.52 23.12 22.54
N GLN A 538 -3.24 22.18 23.45
CA GLN A 538 -2.74 22.44 24.80
C GLN A 538 -1.23 22.67 24.87
N LEU A 539 -0.45 22.27 23.86
CA LEU A 539 0.95 22.64 23.76
C LEU A 539 1.01 23.98 23.04
N GLY A 540 0.83 25.05 23.81
CA GLY A 540 0.93 26.42 23.35
C GLY A 540 2.37 26.74 22.96
N PHE A 541 2.85 26.20 21.85
CA PHE A 541 4.14 26.61 21.33
C PHE A 541 4.04 28.08 20.93
N CYS A 542 5.04 28.85 21.33
CA CYS A 542 5.12 30.27 21.03
C CYS A 542 5.20 30.47 19.51
N ARG A 543 4.15 31.06 18.93
CA ARG A 543 4.03 31.35 17.48
C ARG A 543 5.04 32.40 16.98
N ASN A 544 5.82 33.01 17.87
CA ASN A 544 6.70 34.13 17.55
C ASN A 544 8.16 33.77 17.84
N VAL A 545 9.01 33.87 16.81
CA VAL A 545 10.46 33.75 16.92
C VAL A 545 11.10 35.02 17.52
N ASP A 546 10.34 36.11 17.69
CA ASP A 546 10.86 37.37 18.21
C ASP A 546 9.86 38.04 19.18
N MET A 547 9.97 37.77 20.48
CA MET A 547 9.42 38.64 21.52
C MET A 547 10.60 39.06 22.41
N ILE A 548 11.10 40.28 22.17
CA ILE A 548 12.03 40.96 23.06
C ILE A 548 11.19 41.47 24.22
N ASN A 549 11.44 40.99 25.44
CA ASN A 549 10.82 41.54 26.64
C ASN A 549 11.30 42.98 26.89
N GLU A 550 10.58 43.75 27.72
CA GLU A 550 10.86 45.18 28.01
C GLU A 550 12.27 45.44 28.60
N ASN A 551 13.03 44.37 28.90
CA ASN A 551 14.40 44.40 29.43
C ASN A 551 15.48 44.08 28.38
N GLY A 552 15.14 43.90 27.10
CA GLY A 552 16.11 43.70 26.02
C GLY A 552 16.81 42.34 26.01
N GLN A 553 16.25 41.32 26.67
CA GLN A 553 16.79 39.96 26.67
C GLN A 553 15.93 39.06 25.77
N SER A 554 16.56 38.31 24.86
CA SER A 554 15.88 37.24 24.11
C SER A 554 15.41 36.19 25.12
N GLU A 555 14.10 36.02 25.30
CA GLU A 555 13.59 34.81 25.94
C GLU A 555 14.00 33.62 25.08
N VAL A 556 14.89 32.76 25.61
CA VAL A 556 15.14 31.45 25.00
C VAL A 556 13.82 30.69 25.09
N CYS A 557 13.18 30.41 23.95
CA CYS A 557 11.94 29.65 23.91
C CYS A 557 12.13 28.34 24.69
N ARG A 558 11.48 28.18 25.85
CA ARG A 558 11.47 26.93 26.64
C ARG A 558 10.85 25.75 25.88
N ASP A 559 10.26 26.01 24.72
CA ASP A 559 9.66 25.02 23.82
C ASP A 559 10.70 24.11 23.13
N ASP A 560 11.97 24.52 23.06
CA ASP A 560 12.99 23.75 22.33
C ASP A 560 13.31 22.39 22.97
N GLU A 561 13.13 22.26 24.29
CA GLU A 561 13.29 20.98 25.01
C GLU A 561 12.05 20.08 24.93
N GLN A 562 10.95 20.61 24.39
CA GLN A 562 9.68 19.90 24.37
C GLN A 562 9.69 18.78 23.32
N LYS A 563 9.27 17.59 23.74
CA LYS A 563 9.12 16.44 22.84
C LYS A 563 8.02 16.68 21.80
N VAL A 564 8.30 16.26 20.58
CA VAL A 564 7.36 16.29 19.47
C VAL A 564 6.56 14.99 19.43
N GLY A 565 5.23 15.09 19.45
CA GLY A 565 4.35 13.91 19.35
C GLY A 565 4.48 13.19 18.01
N LYS A 566 4.44 13.93 16.89
CA LYS A 566 4.56 13.39 15.53
C LYS A 566 5.38 14.33 14.66
N MET A 567 6.39 13.78 13.98
CA MET A 567 7.22 14.47 13.00
C MET A 567 7.22 13.71 11.69
N TYR A 568 6.94 14.43 10.61
CA TYR A 568 7.07 13.94 9.24
C TYR A 568 8.07 14.79 8.46
N LEU A 569 9.17 14.18 8.06
CA LEU A 569 10.20 14.81 7.25
C LEU A 569 10.16 14.25 5.83
N TYR A 570 10.30 15.12 4.84
CA TYR A 570 10.46 14.73 3.44
C TYR A 570 11.20 15.78 2.62
N ARG A 571 11.95 15.34 1.61
CA ARG A 571 12.59 16.24 0.65
C ARG A 571 11.60 16.80 -0.36
N THR A 572 11.79 18.06 -0.73
CA THR A 572 10.95 18.75 -1.71
C THR A 572 11.76 19.68 -2.62
N LEU A 573 11.26 19.88 -3.84
CA LEU A 573 11.81 20.83 -4.82
C LEU A 573 11.07 22.17 -4.83
N VAL A 574 10.04 22.32 -4.00
CA VAL A 574 9.10 23.45 -4.04
C VAL A 574 8.88 24.12 -2.67
N GLY A 575 9.53 23.60 -1.63
CA GLY A 575 9.46 24.15 -0.27
C GLY A 575 8.17 23.78 0.47
N PRO A 576 7.81 24.56 1.51
CA PRO A 576 6.63 24.32 2.34
C PRO A 576 5.33 24.26 1.53
N ARG A 577 4.43 23.35 1.91
CA ARG A 577 3.12 23.22 1.26
C ARG A 577 2.16 24.31 1.74
N LYS A 578 1.21 24.67 0.87
CA LYS A 578 0.26 25.79 1.11
C LYS A 578 -1.05 25.37 1.78
N ASP A 579 -1.30 24.06 1.88
CA ASP A 579 -2.53 23.45 2.35
C ASP A 579 -2.35 22.80 3.74
N ALA A 580 -1.33 23.23 4.50
CA ALA A 580 -1.11 22.75 5.86
C ALA A 580 -2.28 23.18 6.77
N PRO A 581 -2.97 22.23 7.44
CA PRO A 581 -3.98 22.58 8.42
C PRO A 581 -3.32 23.18 9.67
N LYS A 582 -4.11 23.81 10.55
CA LYS A 582 -3.59 24.57 11.71
C LYS A 582 -2.73 23.72 12.67
N PHE A 583 -3.00 22.43 12.75
CA PHE A 583 -2.30 21.46 13.59
C PHE A 583 -1.00 20.92 12.96
N VAL A 584 -0.64 21.37 11.75
CA VAL A 584 0.62 21.00 11.08
C VAL A 584 1.48 22.23 10.89
N TRP A 585 2.69 22.22 11.42
CA TRP A 585 3.66 23.28 11.24
C TRP A 585 4.87 22.79 10.47
N THR A 586 5.23 23.51 9.41
CA THR A 586 6.47 23.25 8.65
C THR A 586 7.54 24.19 9.17
N LEU A 587 8.63 23.62 9.68
CA LEU A 587 9.82 24.36 10.17
C LEU A 587 10.76 24.75 9.03
#